data_AF-A0A2A2ZJC3-F1
#
_entry.id   AF-A0A2A2ZJC3-F1
#
_cell.length_a   1.000
_cell.length_b   1.000
_cell.length_c   1.000
_cell.angle_alpha   90.00
_cell.angle_beta   90.00
_cell.angle_gamma   90.00
#
_symmetry.space_group_name_H-M   'P 1'
#
loop_
_entity.id
_entity.type
_entity.pdbx_description
1 polymer ?
#
loop_
_entity_poly.entity_id
_entity_poly.type
_entity_poly.pdbx_seq_one_letter_code
_entity_poly.pdbx_strand_id
1 'polypeptide(L)'
;MNAKLSKLTPILFAGVAAAGIAVAPSAFADPEPPPPAPPAPGCYNPDGTPCTPSAGPQGAGAEIPGGPGALARSDGHVSAGIPGGPWAKAGPGGGIACVPGGPCRTITLPG
;
A
#
# COMPACT_ATOMS: atom_id res chain seq x y z
N MET A 1 25.50 -7.69 71.68
CA MET A 1 24.82 -8.13 70.44
C MET A 1 24.99 -7.00 69.43
N ASN A 2 25.60 -7.20 68.25
CA ASN A 2 25.51 -6.35 67.04
C ASN A 2 26.53 -6.78 65.97
N ALA A 3 26.29 -7.92 65.30
CA ALA A 3 27.13 -8.35 64.16
C ALA A 3 26.37 -9.19 63.13
N LYS A 4 25.10 -8.86 62.82
CA LYS A 4 24.32 -9.62 61.82
C LYS A 4 23.86 -8.85 60.59
N LEU A 5 24.04 -7.53 60.52
CA LEU A 5 23.49 -6.75 59.40
C LEU A 5 24.42 -6.65 58.18
N SER A 6 25.72 -6.93 58.31
CA SER A 6 26.71 -6.70 57.23
C SER A 6 26.80 -7.81 56.17
N LYS A 7 26.06 -8.92 56.30
CA LYS A 7 26.15 -10.08 55.38
C LYS A 7 25.01 -10.19 54.35
N LEU A 8 24.02 -9.30 54.39
CA LEU A 8 22.86 -9.34 53.48
C LEU A 8 22.99 -8.42 52.25
N THR A 9 23.93 -7.47 52.29
CA THR A 9 24.16 -6.49 51.21
C THR A 9 24.62 -7.07 49.86
N PRO A 10 25.44 -8.14 49.77
CA PRO A 10 25.87 -8.65 48.46
C PRO A 10 24.78 -9.42 47.71
N ILE A 11 23.73 -9.90 48.40
CA ILE A 11 22.65 -10.68 47.77
C ILE A 11 21.71 -9.76 46.97
N LEU A 12 21.54 -8.50 47.40
CA LEU A 12 20.69 -7.54 46.71
C LEU A 12 21.27 -7.06 45.37
N PHE A 13 22.59 -7.07 45.19
CA PHE A 13 23.23 -6.61 43.94
C PHE A 13 23.27 -7.67 42.83
N ALA A 14 23.18 -8.97 43.17
CA ALA A 14 23.17 -10.05 42.18
C ALA A 14 21.79 -10.23 41.50
N GLY A 15 20.70 -9.76 42.11
CA GLY A 15 19.35 -9.92 41.56
C GLY A 15 19.02 -9.01 40.37
N VAL A 16 19.73 -7.90 40.18
CA VAL A 16 19.39 -6.89 39.17
C VAL A 16 19.87 -7.23 37.76
N ALA A 17 20.82 -8.16 37.62
CA ALA A 17 21.36 -8.57 36.31
C ALA A 17 20.51 -9.63 35.60
N ALA A 18 19.66 -10.38 36.32
CA ALA A 18 18.85 -11.46 35.75
C ALA A 18 17.46 -11.00 35.28
N ALA A 19 16.97 -9.85 35.77
CA ALA A 19 15.64 -9.33 35.41
C ALA A 19 15.61 -8.62 34.05
N GLY A 20 16.77 -8.28 33.46
CA GLY A 20 16.85 -7.58 32.18
C GLY A 20 16.54 -8.41 30.93
N ILE A 21 16.55 -9.74 31.03
CA ILE A 21 16.30 -10.63 29.87
C ILE A 21 14.81 -10.99 29.73
N ALA A 22 14.01 -10.79 30.77
CA ALA A 22 12.59 -11.20 30.78
C ALA A 22 11.63 -10.18 30.14
N VAL A 23 12.10 -8.97 29.81
CA VAL A 23 11.28 -7.88 29.23
C VAL A 23 11.83 -7.39 27.89
N ALA A 24 12.76 -8.13 27.28
CA ALA A 24 13.08 -7.91 25.88
C ALA A 24 11.78 -8.18 25.09
N PRO A 25 11.24 -7.21 24.33
CA PRO A 25 10.18 -7.50 23.40
C PRO A 25 10.69 -8.63 22.51
N SER A 26 9.98 -9.75 22.51
CA SER A 26 10.21 -10.78 21.53
C SER A 26 9.94 -10.11 20.19
N ALA A 27 11.00 -9.86 19.43
CA ALA A 27 10.90 -9.46 18.04
C ALA A 27 10.37 -10.68 17.27
N PHE A 28 9.09 -10.96 17.44
CA PHE A 28 8.34 -11.66 16.41
C PHE A 28 8.47 -10.76 15.19
N ALA A 29 9.16 -11.25 14.16
CA ALA A 29 9.09 -10.63 12.86
C ALA A 29 7.60 -10.44 12.55
N ASP A 30 7.18 -9.18 12.34
CA ASP A 30 5.90 -8.91 11.72
C ASP A 30 5.76 -9.86 10.53
N PRO A 31 4.61 -10.55 10.37
CA PRO A 31 4.38 -11.39 9.21
C PRO A 31 4.77 -10.61 7.97
N GLU A 32 5.74 -11.13 7.22
CA GLU A 32 6.20 -10.49 6.00
C GLU A 32 4.96 -10.20 5.14
N PRO A 33 4.82 -8.97 4.60
CA PRO A 33 3.71 -8.66 3.72
C PRO A 33 3.58 -9.78 2.70
N PRO A 34 2.36 -10.29 2.44
CA PRO A 34 2.17 -11.37 1.50
C PRO A 34 2.86 -11.00 0.18
N PRO A 35 3.59 -11.94 -0.45
CA PRO A 35 4.32 -11.66 -1.67
C PRO A 35 3.38 -11.02 -2.69
N PRO A 36 3.88 -10.06 -3.51
CA PRO A 36 3.07 -9.42 -4.52
C PRO A 36 2.29 -10.47 -5.30
N ALA A 37 0.99 -10.25 -5.47
CA ALA A 37 0.15 -11.15 -6.25
C ALA A 37 0.83 -11.38 -7.61
N PRO A 38 0.93 -12.64 -8.07
CA PRO A 38 1.59 -12.93 -9.32
C PRO A 38 0.97 -12.07 -10.43
N PRO A 39 1.80 -11.54 -11.35
CA PRO A 39 1.32 -10.84 -12.53
C PRO A 39 0.10 -11.51 -13.13
N ALA A 40 -0.91 -10.73 -13.49
CA ALA A 40 -1.96 -11.23 -14.36
C ALA A 40 -1.28 -11.83 -15.61
N PRO A 41 -1.55 -13.10 -15.96
CA PRO A 41 -0.84 -13.77 -17.03
C PRO A 41 -0.92 -12.98 -18.34
N GLY A 42 0.22 -12.58 -18.90
CA GLY A 42 0.32 -12.05 -20.26
C GLY A 42 0.47 -10.54 -20.42
N CYS A 43 0.71 -9.76 -19.37
CA CYS A 43 1.05 -8.34 -19.52
C CYS A 43 2.40 -8.00 -18.88
N TYR A 44 3.32 -7.49 -19.70
CA TYR A 44 4.67 -7.06 -19.32
C TYR A 44 4.98 -5.68 -19.91
N ASN A 45 5.60 -4.82 -19.11
CA ASN A 45 6.16 -3.55 -19.55
C ASN A 45 7.35 -3.78 -20.50
N PRO A 46 7.75 -2.77 -21.31
CA PRO A 46 8.94 -2.85 -22.16
C PRO A 46 10.25 -3.14 -21.42
N ASP A 47 10.31 -2.90 -20.11
CA ASP A 47 11.44 -3.22 -19.22
C ASP A 47 11.36 -4.64 -18.61
N GLY A 48 10.36 -5.44 -19.00
CA GLY A 48 10.18 -6.83 -18.56
C GLY A 48 9.48 -6.98 -17.19
N THR A 49 9.11 -5.89 -16.53
CA THR A 49 8.34 -5.94 -15.29
C THR A 49 6.88 -6.32 -15.58
N PRO A 50 6.19 -7.03 -14.67
CA PRO A 50 4.78 -7.34 -14.87
C PRO A 50 3.91 -6.08 -14.88
N CYS A 51 2.86 -6.08 -15.70
CA CYS A 51 1.75 -5.14 -15.52
C CYS A 51 0.94 -5.58 -14.29
N THR A 52 1.52 -5.46 -13.10
CA THR A 52 0.75 -5.58 -11.87
C THR A 52 -0.19 -4.38 -11.80
N PRO A 53 -1.50 -4.57 -11.56
CA PRO A 53 -2.33 -3.47 -11.10
C PRO A 53 -1.65 -2.89 -9.86
N SER A 54 -1.07 -1.70 -9.98
CA SER A 54 -0.34 -1.08 -8.87
C SER A 54 -1.38 -0.40 -8.01
N ALA A 55 -1.72 -1.02 -6.87
CA ALA A 55 -2.62 -0.47 -5.87
C ALA A 55 -1.84 -0.09 -4.61
N GLY A 56 -2.02 1.15 -4.16
CA GLY A 56 -1.37 1.69 -2.97
C GLY A 56 -2.07 2.93 -2.42
N PRO A 57 -1.51 3.61 -1.41
CA PRO A 57 -2.13 4.77 -0.76
C PRO A 57 -2.46 5.93 -1.71
N GLN A 58 -1.78 6.01 -2.85
CA GLN A 58 -1.98 7.04 -3.86
C GLN A 58 -3.02 6.69 -4.93
N GLY A 59 -3.55 5.45 -4.90
CA GLY A 59 -4.50 4.96 -5.88
C GLY A 59 -4.18 3.58 -6.43
N ALA A 60 -4.98 3.16 -7.41
CA ALA A 60 -4.82 1.91 -8.15
C ALA A 60 -4.86 2.16 -9.66
N GLY A 61 -3.99 1.51 -10.43
CA GLY A 61 -4.01 1.60 -11.88
C GLY A 61 -3.62 0.30 -12.56
N ALA A 62 -4.07 0.12 -13.79
CA ALA A 62 -3.68 -0.99 -14.65
C ALA A 62 -3.67 -0.51 -16.10
N GLU A 63 -2.69 -0.99 -16.87
CA GLU A 63 -2.55 -0.64 -18.27
C GLU A 63 -2.04 -1.83 -19.08
N ILE A 64 -2.49 -1.90 -20.33
CA ILE A 64 -1.96 -2.81 -21.34
C ILE A 64 -1.09 -1.97 -22.29
N PRO A 65 0.17 -2.33 -22.57
CA PRO A 65 1.01 -1.61 -23.53
C PRO A 65 0.32 -1.51 -24.90
N GLY A 66 0.13 -0.28 -25.38
CA GLY A 66 -0.58 0.01 -26.64
C GLY A 66 -2.09 -0.28 -26.60
N GLY A 67 -2.63 -0.69 -25.45
CA GLY A 67 -4.01 -1.06 -25.25
C GLY A 67 -4.71 -0.21 -24.18
N PRO A 68 -5.86 -0.68 -23.67
CA PRO A 68 -6.63 0.04 -22.67
C PRO A 68 -5.89 0.22 -21.35
N GLY A 69 -6.24 1.29 -20.64
CA GLY A 69 -5.77 1.53 -19.28
C GLY A 69 -6.80 2.23 -18.41
N ALA A 70 -6.64 2.09 -17.11
CA ALA A 70 -7.44 2.75 -16.09
C ALA A 70 -6.58 3.16 -14.89
N LEU A 71 -6.96 4.27 -14.26
CA LEU A 71 -6.35 4.81 -13.05
C LEU A 71 -7.45 5.32 -12.12
N ALA A 72 -7.38 4.94 -10.86
CA ALA A 72 -8.12 5.52 -9.76
C ALA A 72 -7.12 6.14 -8.77
N ARG A 73 -7.33 7.40 -8.41
CA ARG A 73 -6.47 8.13 -7.46
C ARG A 73 -7.11 8.17 -6.09
N SER A 74 -6.29 8.38 -5.07
CA SER A 74 -6.76 8.52 -3.68
C SER A 74 -7.59 9.79 -3.43
N ASP A 75 -7.51 10.78 -4.30
CA ASP A 75 -8.29 12.03 -4.25
C ASP A 75 -9.71 11.89 -4.84
N GLY A 76 -10.14 10.67 -5.17
CA GLY A 76 -11.46 10.37 -5.75
C GLY A 76 -11.56 10.58 -7.26
N HIS A 77 -10.47 10.92 -7.95
CA HIS A 77 -10.46 11.02 -9.41
C HIS A 77 -10.15 9.69 -10.06
N VAL A 78 -10.87 9.38 -11.13
CA VAL A 78 -10.69 8.18 -11.95
C VAL A 78 -10.60 8.54 -13.42
N SER A 79 -9.87 7.73 -14.19
CA SER A 79 -9.81 7.83 -15.63
C SER A 79 -9.63 6.47 -16.26
N ALA A 80 -10.23 6.26 -17.43
CA ALA A 80 -10.01 5.07 -18.24
C ALA A 80 -10.08 5.43 -19.72
N GLY A 81 -9.39 4.66 -20.57
CA GLY A 81 -9.44 4.89 -22.00
C GLY A 81 -8.78 3.79 -22.81
N ILE A 82 -9.12 3.80 -24.11
CA ILE A 82 -8.52 2.94 -25.13
C ILE A 82 -7.80 3.85 -26.15
N PRO A 83 -6.56 3.56 -26.55
CA PRO A 83 -5.87 4.32 -27.59
C PRO A 83 -6.69 4.39 -28.89
N GLY A 84 -6.97 5.61 -29.37
CA GLY A 84 -7.84 5.84 -30.53
C GLY A 84 -9.33 5.51 -30.32
N GLY A 85 -9.71 5.07 -29.12
CA GLY A 85 -11.05 4.66 -28.76
C GLY A 85 -11.68 5.51 -27.65
N PRO A 86 -12.80 5.05 -27.08
CA PRO A 86 -13.51 5.76 -26.04
C PRO A 86 -12.66 5.99 -24.79
N TRP A 87 -12.96 7.08 -24.08
CA TRP A 87 -12.31 7.41 -22.81
C TRP A 87 -13.26 8.16 -21.88
N ALA A 88 -12.97 8.10 -20.59
CA ALA A 88 -13.70 8.82 -19.56
C ALA A 88 -12.79 9.28 -18.42
N LYS A 89 -13.21 10.37 -17.77
CA LYS A 89 -12.64 10.87 -16.52
C LYS A 89 -13.79 11.23 -15.58
N ALA A 90 -13.65 10.94 -14.30
CA ALA A 90 -14.61 11.36 -13.29
C ALA A 90 -13.90 11.73 -11.98
N GLY A 91 -14.57 12.52 -11.16
CA GLY A 91 -14.12 12.91 -9.84
C GLY A 91 -15.30 13.47 -9.02
N PRO A 92 -15.02 14.03 -7.83
CA PRO A 92 -16.07 14.49 -6.92
C PRO A 92 -17.04 15.54 -7.53
N GLY A 93 -16.56 16.38 -8.45
CA GLY A 93 -17.37 17.39 -9.14
C GLY A 93 -18.15 16.88 -10.38
N GLY A 94 -18.07 15.58 -10.68
CA GLY A 94 -18.67 14.98 -11.87
C GLY A 94 -17.63 14.42 -12.84
N GLY A 95 -17.99 14.27 -14.11
CA GLY A 95 -17.15 13.59 -15.09
C GLY A 95 -17.51 13.86 -16.54
N ILE A 96 -16.66 13.36 -17.42
CA ILE A 96 -16.79 13.44 -18.87
C ILE A 96 -16.46 12.08 -19.49
N ALA A 97 -17.22 11.69 -20.51
CA ALA A 97 -16.94 10.53 -21.34
C ALA A 97 -17.08 10.91 -22.82
N CYS A 98 -16.17 10.41 -23.65
CA CYS A 98 -16.11 10.73 -25.07
C CYS A 98 -15.85 9.48 -25.90
N VAL A 99 -16.42 9.47 -27.12
CA VAL A 99 -16.10 8.50 -28.17
C VAL A 99 -15.44 9.28 -29.33
N PRO A 100 -14.24 8.90 -29.80
CA PRO A 100 -13.62 9.53 -30.96
C PRO A 100 -14.53 9.48 -32.20
N GLY A 101 -14.69 10.63 -32.87
CA GLY A 101 -15.65 10.78 -33.97
C GLY A 101 -17.12 10.77 -33.56
N GLY A 102 -17.41 10.61 -32.26
CA GLY A 102 -18.74 10.58 -31.68
C GLY A 102 -18.97 11.68 -30.64
N PRO A 103 -20.07 11.58 -29.86
CA PRO A 103 -20.41 12.59 -28.87
C PRO A 103 -19.56 12.46 -27.59
N CYS A 104 -19.35 13.60 -26.93
CA CYS A 104 -18.95 13.67 -25.54
C CYS A 104 -20.17 13.95 -24.64
N ARG A 105 -20.17 13.38 -23.45
CA ARG A 105 -21.17 13.62 -22.41
C ARG A 105 -20.47 14.06 -21.13
N THR A 106 -20.97 15.14 -20.54
CA THR A 106 -20.47 15.70 -19.30
C THR A 106 -21.58 15.67 -18.26
N ILE A 107 -21.23 15.26 -17.04
CA ILE A 107 -22.10 15.31 -15.88
C ILE A 107 -21.39 16.18 -14.86
N THR A 108 -22.08 17.19 -14.34
CA THR A 108 -21.60 18.02 -13.23
C THR A 108 -22.44 17.69 -12.01
N LEU A 109 -21.78 17.41 -10.89
CA LEU A 109 -22.47 17.17 -9.62
C LEU A 109 -22.50 18.46 -8.80
N PRO A 110 -23.59 18.74 -8.06
CA PRO A 110 -23.61 19.84 -7.11
C PRO A 110 -22.58 19.55 -6.00
N GLY A 111 -21.78 20.56 -5.65
CA GLY A 111 -20.78 20.52 -4.58
C GLY A 111 -21.37 20.73 -3.20
#